data_AF-A0A535E0M1-F1
#
_entry.id   AF-A0A535E0M1-F1
#
_cell.length_a   1.000
_cell.length_b   1.000
_cell.length_c   1.000
_cell.angle_alpha   90.00
_cell.angle_beta   90.00
_cell.angle_gamma   90.00
#
_symmetry.space_group_name_H-M   'P 1'
#
loop_
_entity.id
_entity.type
_entity.pdbx_description
1 polymer ?
#
loop_
_entity_poly.entity_id
_entity_poly.type
_entity_poly.pdbx_seq_one_letter_code
_entity_poly.pdbx_strand_id
1 'polypeptide(L)'
;MIVDAHHHFWDPSRRDYPWMGDELVAIRRPFGPNDLRPLLADNGVEKTILVQTVSSVEETREFLETAAANEFVGGVVGWVDLTSPEV
;
A
#
# COMPACT_ATOMS: atom_id res chain seq x y z
N MET A 1 0.23 21.19 -5.09
CA MET A 1 0.40 19.91 -4.38
C MET A 1 -0.94 19.24 -4.15
N ILE A 2 -1.28 18.30 -5.03
CA ILE A 2 -2.39 17.35 -4.83
C ILE A 2 -1.80 16.07 -4.23
N VAL A 3 -2.44 15.54 -3.18
CA VAL A 3 -2.02 14.31 -2.49
C VAL A 3 -3.18 13.31 -2.52
N ASP A 4 -2.94 12.13 -3.05
CA ASP A 4 -3.80 10.98 -2.80
C ASP A 4 -3.45 10.42 -1.41
N ALA A 5 -4.30 10.75 -0.44
CA ALA A 5 -4.05 10.44 0.96
C ALA A 5 -4.33 8.97 1.32
N HIS A 6 -4.84 8.14 0.41
CA HIS A 6 -5.22 6.77 0.74
C HIS A 6 -5.24 5.87 -0.49
N HIS A 7 -4.22 5.03 -0.63
CA HIS A 7 -4.26 3.86 -1.51
C HIS A 7 -3.50 2.68 -0.90
N HIS A 8 -3.54 1.55 -1.59
CA HIS A 8 -2.95 0.30 -1.15
C HIS A 8 -2.22 -0.39 -2.31
N PHE A 9 -1.19 -1.16 -1.97
CA PHE A 9 -0.59 -2.16 -2.86
C PHE A 9 -0.76 -3.55 -2.27
N TRP A 10 -0.94 -4.55 -3.12
CA TRP A 10 -1.05 -5.93 -2.68
C TRP A 10 -0.63 -6.88 -3.80
N ASP A 11 -0.19 -8.08 -3.43
CA ASP A 11 0.16 -9.16 -4.35
C ASP A 11 -0.27 -10.51 -3.77
N PRO A 12 -1.41 -11.08 -4.23
CA PRO A 12 -1.93 -12.34 -3.71
C PRO A 12 -1.01 -13.55 -3.96
N SER A 13 0.03 -13.40 -4.79
CA SER A 13 1.05 -14.45 -4.96
C SER A 13 2.13 -14.42 -3.87
N ARG A 14 2.21 -13.32 -3.10
CA ARG A 14 3.24 -13.10 -2.06
C ARG A 14 2.71 -13.21 -0.63
N ARG A 15 1.42 -12.96 -0.41
CA ARG A 15 0.79 -12.99 0.92
C ARG A 15 -0.68 -13.37 0.82
N ASP A 16 -1.18 -14.04 1.85
CA ASP A 16 -2.61 -14.24 2.06
C ASP A 16 -3.29 -12.98 2.60
N TYR A 17 -4.41 -12.61 2.00
CA TYR A 17 -5.21 -11.44 2.40
C TYR A 17 -6.53 -11.93 2.99
N PRO A 18 -6.72 -11.94 4.33
CA PRO A 18 -7.92 -12.49 4.96
C PRO A 18 -9.23 -11.80 4.54
N TRP A 19 -9.14 -10.55 4.08
CA TRP A 19 -10.27 -9.77 3.57
C TRP A 19 -10.59 -10.07 2.10
N MET A 20 -9.72 -10.77 1.37
CA MET A 20 -9.85 -10.97 -0.07
C MET A 20 -10.67 -12.23 -0.37
N GLY A 21 -11.98 -12.16 -0.15
CA GLY A 21 -12.95 -13.22 -0.45
C GLY A 21 -13.23 -13.43 -1.94
N ASP A 22 -14.11 -14.39 -2.26
CA ASP A 22 -14.46 -14.75 -3.64
C ASP A 22 -15.25 -13.66 -4.37
N GLU A 23 -15.93 -12.77 -3.64
CA GLU A 23 -16.58 -11.58 -4.15
C GLU A 23 -15.58 -10.54 -4.70
N LEU A 24 -14.30 -10.63 -4.34
CA LEU A 24 -13.24 -9.70 -4.73
C LEU A 24 -12.33 -10.25 -5.85
N VAL A 25 -12.79 -11.23 -6.63
CA VAL A 25 -12.03 -11.82 -7.76
C VAL A 25 -11.48 -10.77 -8.72
N ALA A 26 -12.22 -9.69 -8.99
CA ALA A 26 -11.77 -8.63 -9.90
C ALA A 26 -10.47 -7.93 -9.45
N ILE A 27 -10.22 -7.90 -8.14
CA ILE A 27 -9.05 -7.28 -7.53
C ILE A 27 -8.06 -8.30 -6.94
N ARG A 28 -8.35 -9.61 -7.05
CA ARG A 28 -7.48 -10.72 -6.63
C ARG A 28 -6.33 -10.92 -7.63
N ARG A 29 -5.54 -9.88 -7.81
CA ARG A 29 -4.33 -9.82 -8.66
C ARG A 29 -3.33 -8.81 -8.09
N PRO A 30 -2.07 -8.80 -8.53
CA PRO A 30 -1.10 -7.82 -8.08
C PRO A 30 -1.48 -6.39 -8.50
N PHE A 31 -1.26 -5.44 -7.58
CA PHE A 31 -1.28 -4.00 -7.83
C PHE A 31 -0.06 -3.37 -7.19
N GLY A 32 0.69 -2.57 -7.95
CA GLY A 32 1.92 -1.94 -7.48
C GLY A 32 2.20 -0.57 -8.11
N PRO A 33 3.41 -0.03 -7.89
CA PRO A 33 3.80 1.31 -8.34
C PRO A 33 3.60 1.56 -9.84
N ASN A 34 3.81 0.54 -10.68
CA ASN A 34 3.69 0.67 -12.13
C ASN A 34 2.24 0.76 -12.60
N ASP A 35 1.28 0.20 -11.84
CA ASP A 35 -0.15 0.32 -12.12
C ASP A 35 -0.66 1.71 -11.73
N LEU A 36 -0.16 2.28 -10.63
CA LEU A 36 -0.62 3.55 -10.09
C LEU A 36 -0.02 4.76 -10.82
N ARG A 37 1.28 4.72 -11.18
CA ARG A 37 2.02 5.88 -11.71
C ARG A 37 1.34 6.57 -12.91
N PRO A 38 0.79 5.86 -13.93
CA PRO A 38 0.07 6.51 -15.03
C PRO A 38 -1.17 7.27 -14.55
N LEU A 39 -1.91 6.70 -13.58
CA LEU A 39 -3.11 7.33 -13.03
C LEU A 39 -2.79 8.61 -12.26
N LEU A 40 -1.66 8.64 -11.54
CA LEU A 40 -1.21 9.85 -10.85
C LEU A 40 -0.91 10.98 -11.85
N ALA A 41 -0.23 10.67 -12.94
CA ALA A 41 0.09 11.63 -13.99
C ALA A 41 -1.17 12.20 -14.65
N ASP A 42 -2.13 11.34 -15.00
CA ASP A 42 -3.39 11.73 -15.64
C ASP A 42 -4.27 12.63 -14.75
N ASN A 43 -4.13 12.51 -13.43
CA ASN A 43 -4.93 13.25 -12.44
C ASN A 43 -4.16 14.39 -11.75
N GLY A 44 -2.90 14.63 -12.11
CA GLY A 44 -2.06 15.67 -11.49
C GLY A 44 -1.75 15.43 -10.01
N VAL A 45 -1.77 14.18 -9.54
CA VAL A 45 -1.43 13.82 -8.16
C VAL A 45 0.09 13.80 -8.00
N GLU A 46 0.62 14.60 -7.08
CA GLU A 46 2.06 14.80 -6.91
C GLU A 46 2.66 13.85 -5.87
N LYS A 47 1.89 13.48 -4.83
CA LYS A 47 2.30 12.52 -3.80
C LYS A 47 1.16 11.60 -3.39
N THR A 48 1.51 10.48 -2.81
CA THR A 48 0.56 9.50 -2.28
C THR A 48 0.92 9.07 -0.86
N ILE A 49 -0.07 8.62 -0.08
CA ILE A 49 0.14 7.90 1.17
C ILE A 49 -0.24 6.44 0.99
N LEU A 50 0.73 5.54 1.19
CA LEU A 50 0.55 4.09 1.06
C LEU A 50 0.11 3.50 2.41
N VAL A 51 -1.06 2.87 2.45
CA VAL A 51 -1.71 2.40 3.68
C VAL A 51 -1.67 0.86 3.75
N GLN A 52 -1.31 0.30 4.92
CA GLN A 52 -1.29 -1.15 5.17
C GLN A 52 -2.59 -1.85 4.76
N THR A 53 -2.46 -3.10 4.35
CA THR A 53 -3.57 -3.99 3.95
C THR A 53 -3.73 -5.19 4.88
N VAL A 54 -2.71 -5.52 5.68
CA VAL A 54 -2.74 -6.59 6.67
C VAL A 54 -2.07 -6.15 7.97
N SER A 55 -2.46 -6.81 9.07
CA SER A 55 -1.89 -6.61 10.40
C SER A 55 -0.50 -7.25 10.53
N SER A 56 0.50 -6.68 9.85
CA SER A 56 1.88 -7.21 9.80
C SER A 56 2.91 -6.09 9.83
N VAL A 57 3.89 -6.21 10.73
CA VAL A 57 5.03 -5.29 10.79
C VAL A 57 5.95 -5.51 9.58
N GLU A 58 5.99 -6.72 9.03
CA GLU A 58 6.71 -7.06 7.80
C GLU A 58 6.17 -6.26 6.63
N GLU A 59 4.84 -6.11 6.50
CA GLU A 59 4.24 -5.25 5.47
C GLU A 59 4.64 -3.78 5.65
N THR A 60 4.66 -3.28 6.89
CA THR A 60 5.14 -1.92 7.18
C THR A 60 6.55 -1.71 6.64
N ARG A 61 7.46 -2.67 6.87
CA ARG A 61 8.85 -2.59 6.37
C ARG A 61 8.90 -2.63 4.85
N GLU A 62 8.17 -3.54 4.21
CA GLU A 62 8.06 -3.63 2.74
C GLU A 62 7.52 -2.33 2.12
N PHE A 63 6.56 -1.68 2.77
CA PHE A 63 5.99 -0.41 2.29
C PHE A 63 6.95 0.76 2.48
N LEU A 64 7.75 0.77 3.55
CA LEU A 64 8.83 1.75 3.72
C LEU A 64 9.91 1.59 2.64
N GLU A 65 10.28 0.35 2.30
CA GLU A 65 11.19 0.07 1.17
C GLU A 65 10.58 0.52 -0.16
N THR A 66 9.28 0.26 -0.37
CA THR A 66 8.55 0.72 -1.55
C THR A 66 8.56 2.25 -1.65
N ALA A 67 8.35 2.95 -0.53
CA ALA A 67 8.40 4.40 -0.48
C ALA A 67 9.80 4.96 -0.77
N ALA A 68 10.85 4.32 -0.24
CA ALA A 68 12.23 4.69 -0.53
C ALA A 68 12.58 4.50 -2.02
N ALA A 69 11.99 3.51 -2.69
CA ALA A 69 12.22 3.23 -4.12
C ALA A 69 11.34 4.08 -5.08
N ASN A 70 10.31 4.76 -4.58
CA ASN A 70 9.33 5.45 -5.41
C ASN A 70 9.01 6.85 -4.86
N GLU A 71 9.62 7.88 -5.45
CA GLU A 71 9.50 9.28 -4.98
C GLU A 71 8.06 9.79 -4.89
N PHE A 72 7.11 9.25 -5.66
CA PHE A 72 5.71 9.68 -5.57
C PHE A 72 5.03 9.23 -4.26
N VAL A 73 5.57 8.22 -3.56
CA VAL A 73 5.06 7.83 -2.24
C VAL A 73 5.64 8.80 -1.21
N GLY A 74 4.80 9.74 -0.76
CA GLY A 74 5.17 10.76 0.21
C GLY A 74 5.16 10.28 1.67
N GLY A 75 4.54 9.14 1.95
CA GLY A 75 4.49 8.56 3.29
C GLY A 75 3.81 7.19 3.32
N VAL A 76 3.92 6.53 4.48
CA VAL A 76 3.36 5.21 4.74
C VAL A 76 2.54 5.26 6.03
N VAL A 77 1.33 4.72 5.99
CA VAL A 77 0.56 4.35 7.19
C VAL A 77 0.75 2.86 7.40
N GLY A 78 1.73 2.52 8.25
CA GLY A 78 2.06 1.15 8.59
C GLY A 78 1.14 0.55 9.66
N TRP A 79 1.35 -0.73 9.91
CA TRP A 79 0.79 -1.46 11.04
C TRP A 79 1.86 -1.80 12.09
N VAL A 80 1.46 -1.76 13.35
CA VAL A 80 2.18 -2.30 14.50
C VAL A 80 1.16 -2.76 15.55
N ASP A 81 1.56 -3.68 16.43
CA ASP A 81 0.72 -4.06 17.57
C ASP A 81 0.71 -2.98 18.64
N LEU A 82 -0.25 -2.06 18.56
CA LEU A 82 -0.43 -0.99 19.54
C LEU A 82 -0.84 -1.48 20.95
N THR A 83 -1.08 -2.78 21.14
CA THR A 83 -1.35 -3.38 22.45
C THR A 83 -0.09 -3.91 23.14
N SER A 84 1.01 -4.03 22.40
CA SER A 84 2.31 -4.41 22.95
C SER A 84 2.86 -3.30 23.84
N PRO A 85 3.41 -3.62 25.02
CA PRO A 85 4.08 -2.63 25.87
C PRO A 85 5.44 -2.15 25.30
N GLU A 86 5.92 -2.77 24.22
CA GLU A 86 7.22 -2.46 23.59
C GLU A 86 7.09 -1.51 22.38
N VAL A 87 5.90 -0.98 22.12
CA VAL A 87 5.58 -0.07 21.01
C VAL A 87 5.44 1.37 21.50
#